data_AF-A0A3M2EK97-F1
#
_entry.id   AF-A0A3M2EK97-F1
#
_cell.length_a   1.000
_cell.length_b   1.000
_cell.length_c   1.000
_cell.angle_alpha   90.00
_cell.angle_beta   90.00
_cell.angle_gamma   90.00
#
_symmetry.space_group_name_H-M   'P 1'
#
loop_
_entity.id
_entity.type
_entity.pdbx_description
1 polymer ?
#
loop_
_entity_poly.entity_id
_entity_poly.type
_entity_poly.pdbx_seq_one_letter_code
_entity_poly.pdbx_strand_id
1 'polypeptide(L)' 'MSNKKVTKAFLITMAKALGIKGAHAMRKADLIHAIQRAEGNNDCFGRIKNCAVDPCLFRKECQG' A
#
# COMPACT_ATOMS: atom_id res chain seq x y z
N MET A 1 17.41 -10.94 -0.53
CA MET A 1 16.47 -9.89 -0.05
C MET A 1 15.07 -10.50 -0.02
N SER A 2 14.42 -10.56 1.15
CA SER A 2 13.21 -11.38 1.36
C SER A 2 12.08 -11.04 0.39
N ASN A 3 11.69 -12.06 -0.38
CA ASN A 3 10.71 -12.04 -1.47
C ASN A 3 9.25 -12.06 -0.96
N LYS A 4 8.92 -11.28 0.07
CA LYS A 4 7.60 -11.37 0.74
C LYS A 4 6.57 -10.48 0.04
N LYS A 5 5.49 -11.09 -0.46
CA LYS A 5 4.28 -10.39 -0.90
C LYS A 5 3.70 -9.58 0.27
N VAL A 6 3.18 -8.39 -0.01
CA VAL A 6 2.56 -7.54 1.00
C VAL A 6 1.22 -8.17 1.40
N THR A 7 1.03 -8.52 2.67
CA THR A 7 -0.20 -9.20 3.11
C THR A 7 -1.24 -8.19 3.60
N LYS A 8 -2.53 -8.56 3.58
CA LYS A 8 -3.60 -7.71 4.15
C LYS A 8 -3.36 -7.44 5.65
N ALA A 9 -2.89 -8.44 6.41
CA ALA A 9 -2.59 -8.28 7.83
C ALA A 9 -1.49 -7.25 8.07
N PHE A 10 -0.42 -7.27 7.26
CA PHE A 10 0.65 -6.28 7.35
C PHE A 10 0.15 -4.85 7.02
N LEU A 11 -0.66 -4.70 5.97
CA LEU A 11 -1.29 -3.41 5.62
C LEU A 11 -2.19 -2.88 6.73
N ILE A 12 -2.97 -3.74 7.40
CA ILE A 12 -3.80 -3.34 8.53
C ILE A 12 -2.93 -2.81 9.68
N THR A 13 -1.81 -3.47 9.98
CA THR A 13 -0.87 -3.01 11.02
C THR A 13 -0.26 -1.66 10.68
N MET A 14 0.19 -1.46 9.44
CA MET A 14 0.69 -0.16 8.97
C MET A 14 -0.39 0.92 9.06
N ALA A 15 -1.60 0.63 8.57
CA ALA A 15 -2.70 1.57 8.56
C ALA A 15 -3.07 2.04 9.98
N LYS A 16 -3.09 1.11 10.95
CA LYS A 16 -3.30 1.43 12.36
C LYS A 16 -2.20 2.31 12.95
N ALA A 17 -0.93 2.03 12.62
CA ALA A 17 0.19 2.85 13.08
C ALA A 17 0.12 4.29 12.55
N LEU A 18 -0.50 4.48 11.38
CA LEU A 18 -0.76 5.78 10.75
C LEU A 18 -2.10 6.42 11.20
N GLY A 19 -2.82 5.83 12.16
CA GLY A 19 -4.08 6.38 12.68
C GLY A 19 -5.31 6.15 11.79
N ILE A 20 -5.22 5.30 10.77
CA ILE A 20 -6.35 5.00 9.87
C ILE A 20 -7.36 4.09 10.59
N LYS A 21 -8.57 4.63 10.80
CA LYS A 21 -9.70 3.90 11.40
C LYS A 21 -10.38 3.00 10.35
N GLY A 22 -10.96 1.89 10.80
CA GLY A 22 -11.73 0.99 9.92
C GLY A 22 -10.88 0.08 8.99
N ALA A 23 -9.55 0.04 9.17
CA ALA A 23 -8.63 -0.71 8.30
C ALA A 23 -9.02 -2.18 8.05
N HIS A 24 -9.62 -2.86 9.03
CA HIS A 24 -10.04 -4.27 8.90
C HIS A 24 -11.13 -4.49 7.84
N ALA A 25 -12.02 -3.51 7.66
CA ALA A 25 -13.12 -3.58 6.69
C ALA A 25 -12.69 -3.19 5.27
N MET A 26 -11.53 -2.55 5.12
CA MET A 26 -11.03 -2.08 3.82
C MET A 26 -10.51 -3.24 2.97
N ARG A 27 -10.65 -3.11 1.64
CA ARG A 27 -9.99 -4.00 0.70
C ARG A 27 -8.49 -3.67 0.63
N LYS A 28 -7.72 -4.56 0.02
CA LYS A 28 -6.26 -4.42 -0.05
C LYS A 28 -5.83 -3.13 -0.77
N ALA A 29 -6.45 -2.83 -1.91
CA ALA A 29 -6.17 -1.61 -2.67
C ALA A 29 -6.52 -0.35 -1.85
N ASP A 30 -7.69 -0.34 -1.20
CA ASP A 30 -8.13 0.78 -0.37
C ASP A 30 -7.18 1.02 0.82
N LEU A 31 -6.67 -0.05 1.44
CA LEU A 31 -5.65 0.04 2.48
C LEU A 31 -4.37 0.70 1.96
N ILE A 32 -3.88 0.27 0.80
CA ILE A 32 -2.68 0.84 0.19
C ILE A 32 -2.89 2.32 -0.13
N HIS A 33 -4.01 2.68 -0.74
CA HIS A 33 -4.34 4.09 -1.03
C HIS A 33 -4.45 4.93 0.24
N ALA A 34 -5.04 4.40 1.30
CA ALA A 34 -5.15 5.09 2.59
C ALA A 34 -3.77 5.31 3.23
N ILE A 35 -2.90 4.29 3.20
CA ILE A 35 -1.52 4.38 3.68
C ILE A 35 -0.73 5.42 2.87
N GLN A 36 -0.82 5.39 1.54
CA GLN A 36 -0.14 6.37 0.68
C GLN A 36 -0.52 7.80 1.05
N ARG A 37 -1.83 8.10 1.22
CA ARG A 37 -2.28 9.43 1.64
C ARG A 37 -1.82 9.81 3.05
N ALA A 38 -1.85 8.87 3.99
CA ALA A 38 -1.41 9.11 5.36
C ALA A 38 0.11 9.36 5.46
N GLU A 39 0.90 8.79 4.54
CA GLU A 39 2.33 9.09 4.37
C GLU A 39 2.58 10.42 3.62
N GLY A 40 1.54 11.14 3.18
CA GLY A 40 1.66 12.37 2.39
C GLY A 40 1.91 12.15 0.90
N ASN A 41 1.76 10.92 0.40
CA ASN A 41 1.93 10.56 -1.00
C ASN A 41 0.60 10.60 -1.77
N ASN A 42 0.70 10.62 -3.10
CA ASN A 42 -0.44 10.37 -3.98
C ASN A 42 -0.87 8.89 -3.89
N ASP A 43 -2.18 8.62 -3.94
CA ASP A 43 -2.77 7.28 -3.90
C ASP A 43 -2.67 6.55 -5.26
N CYS A 44 -1.44 6.43 -5.77
CA CYS A 44 -1.15 6.01 -7.13
C CYS A 44 -1.20 4.49 -7.37
N PHE A 45 -1.38 3.67 -6.34
CA PHE A 45 -1.38 2.21 -6.48
C PHE A 45 -2.41 1.75 -7.53
N GLY A 46 -1.95 0.97 -8.53
CA GLY A 46 -2.77 0.48 -9.64
C GLY A 46 -3.19 1.54 -10.68
N ARG A 47 -2.74 2.79 -10.56
CA ARG A 47 -3.12 3.88 -11.50
C ARG A 47 -2.02 4.22 -12.51
N ILE A 48 -0.75 4.01 -12.16
CA ILE A 48 0.40 4.34 -13.02
C ILE A 48 0.91 3.07 -13.68
N LYS A 49 0.96 3.06 -15.02
CA LYS A 49 1.65 2.03 -15.80
C LYS A 49 3.13 2.39 -15.94
N ASN A 50 4.01 1.39 -15.93
CA ASN A 50 5.46 1.57 -16.07
C ASN A 50 6.05 2.58 -15.08
N CYS A 51 5.65 2.49 -13.82
CA CYS A 51 6.13 3.38 -12.77
C CYS A 51 7.67 3.28 -12.64
N ALA A 52 8.38 4.41 -12.57
CA ALA A 52 9.84 4.43 -12.42
C ALA A 52 10.33 4.35 -10.96
N VAL A 53 9.43 4.40 -9.97
CA VAL A 53 9.79 4.34 -8.56
C VAL A 53 10.06 2.89 -8.15
N ASP A 54 11.33 2.51 -8.15
CA ASP A 54 11.80 1.19 -7.75
C ASP A 54 11.74 0.87 -6.25
N PRO A 55 12.06 1.78 -5.32
CA PRO A 55 12.05 1.46 -3.89
C PRO A 55 10.63 1.46 -3.27
N CYS A 56 9.57 1.45 -4.08
CA CYS A 56 8.20 1.45 -3.57
C CYS A 56 7.81 0.08 -3.01
N LEU A 57 7.40 0.06 -1.74
CA LEU A 57 6.96 -1.14 -1.02
C LEU A 57 5.87 -1.94 -1.76
N PHE A 58 4.96 -1.24 -2.45
CA PHE A 58 3.84 -1.84 -3.15
C PHE A 58 4.15 -2.18 -4.62
N ARG A 59 5.33 -1.82 -5.14
CA ARG A 59 5.67 -1.90 -6.58
C ARG A 59 5.38 -3.26 -7.18
N LYS A 60 5.82 -4.32 -6.51
CA LYS A 60 5.73 -5.69 -7.02
C LYS A 60 4.28 -6.13 -7.28
N GLU A 61 3.33 -5.63 -6.51
CA GLU A 61 1.90 -5.89 -6.71
C GLU A 61 1.20 -4.82 -7.54
N CYS A 62 1.80 -3.64 -7.64
CA CYS A 62 1.29 -2.52 -8.44
C CYS A 62 1.59 -2.70 -9.93
N GLN A 63 2.73 -3.32 -10.26
CA GLN A 63 3.23 -3.49 -11.63
C GLN A 63 3.29 -4.95 -12.09
N GLY A 64 2.93 -5.90 -11.22
CA GLY A 64 2.88 -7.34 -11.53
C GLY A 64 1.45 -7.82 -11.69
#